data_AF-A0AA38KCP5-F1
#
_entry.id   AF-A0AA38KCP5-F1
#
_cell.length_a   1.000
_cell.length_b   1.000
_cell.length_c   1.000
_cell.angle_alpha   90.00
_cell.angle_beta   90.00
_cell.angle_gamma   90.00
#
_symmetry.space_group_name_H-M   'P 1'
#
loop_
_entity.id
_entity.type
_entity.pdbx_description
1 polymer ?
#
loop_
_entity_poly.entity_id
_entity_poly.type
_entity_poly.pdbx_seq_one_letter_code
_entity_poly.pdbx_strand_id
1 'polypeptide(L)'
;HHTRLYTLDSQVQYADRLSLLGIGNWLARKWRNTQTRRLEADTQVISSAKQDRYLREQWKSQLSSQTRPLPRQTKNAGRSAVEEAIRLRKVRDTLRDRVSALEDVLSDINSEDYQVAEVEGKLPDLRGKLAQVQAKLIRQEQLLGVVGQQQYRHLATSPFMALRMNAHALKVRLRNRLTSRKFERDRIERSFRRQQYNDRKVRTQTEDAVKRRDPGIQALARQYNILCHKMEELVRLKRAPRNAIAPQPIPLKELFDLDVDDVIWQDVGLDASGDIENPPAWLTDEDVKSGIKGILLRDRCDEELRRLKHECIALYHWLSEEWQVVNACIEAATNLGRCSDIVSV
;
A
#
# COMPACT_ATOMS: atom_id res chain seq x y z
N HIS A 1 -36.23 -41.06 -31.22
CA HIS A 1 -34.83 -40.60 -31.28
C HIS A 1 -34.70 -39.29 -32.07
N HIS A 2 -35.17 -39.22 -33.33
CA HIS A 2 -35.08 -38.02 -34.19
C HIS A 2 -35.85 -36.79 -33.66
N THR A 3 -37.03 -36.97 -33.08
CA THR A 3 -37.84 -35.85 -32.53
C THR A 3 -37.15 -35.14 -31.38
N ARG A 4 -36.46 -35.90 -30.51
CA ARG A 4 -35.71 -35.34 -29.37
C ARG A 4 -34.50 -34.53 -29.84
N LEU A 5 -33.77 -35.03 -30.84
CA LEU A 5 -32.64 -34.32 -31.46
C LEU A 5 -33.10 -33.00 -32.08
N TYR A 6 -34.17 -33.02 -32.88
CA TYR A 6 -34.75 -31.81 -33.48
C TYR A 6 -35.19 -30.77 -32.43
N THR A 7 -35.80 -31.23 -31.33
CA THR A 7 -36.26 -30.35 -30.25
C THR A 7 -35.08 -29.70 -29.52
N LEU A 8 -34.02 -30.47 -29.25
CA LEU A 8 -32.79 -29.95 -28.63
C LEU A 8 -32.08 -28.95 -29.55
N ASP A 9 -31.97 -29.26 -30.84
CA ASP A 9 -31.32 -28.37 -31.81
C ASP A 9 -32.09 -27.05 -31.96
N SER A 10 -33.42 -27.12 -32.01
CA SER A 10 -34.29 -25.93 -32.02
C SER A 10 -34.14 -25.08 -30.75
N GLN A 11 -33.98 -25.71 -29.58
CA GLN A 11 -33.74 -25.02 -28.32
C GLN A 11 -32.36 -24.34 -28.29
N VAL A 12 -31.33 -25.00 -28.80
CA VAL A 12 -29.97 -24.42 -28.93
C VAL A 12 -30.01 -23.21 -29.86
N GLN A 13 -30.60 -23.34 -31.05
CA GLN A 13 -30.73 -22.24 -32.00
C GLN A 13 -31.53 -21.05 -31.45
N TYR A 14 -32.55 -21.31 -30.62
CA TYR A 14 -33.30 -20.26 -29.95
C TYR A 14 -32.45 -19.56 -28.87
N ALA A 15 -31.70 -20.32 -28.08
CA ALA A 15 -30.79 -19.80 -27.07
C ALA A 15 -29.67 -18.96 -27.70
N ASP A 16 -29.11 -19.40 -28.84
CA ASP A 16 -28.07 -18.68 -29.56
C ASP A 16 -28.58 -17.35 -30.12
N ARG A 17 -29.78 -17.35 -30.71
CA ARG A 17 -30.43 -16.11 -31.18
C ARG A 17 -30.67 -15.10 -30.06
N LEU A 18 -31.16 -15.57 -28.91
CA LEU A 18 -31.32 -14.72 -27.72
C LEU A 18 -29.97 -14.21 -27.19
N SER A 19 -28.97 -15.08 -27.16
CA SER A 19 -27.61 -14.75 -26.70
C SER A 19 -26.99 -13.66 -27.57
N LEU A 20 -27.06 -13.78 -28.90
CA LEU A 20 -26.53 -12.80 -29.84
C LEU A 20 -27.18 -11.42 -29.70
N LEU A 21 -28.52 -11.38 -29.61
CA LEU A 21 -29.24 -10.14 -29.34
C LEU A 21 -28.84 -9.55 -27.97
N GLY A 22 -28.65 -10.42 -26.98
CA GLY A 22 -28.18 -10.07 -25.65
C GLY A 22 -26.80 -9.41 -25.67
N ILE A 23 -25.85 -9.96 -26.43
CA ILE A 23 -24.50 -9.43 -26.60
C ILE A 23 -24.54 -8.06 -27.29
N GLY A 24 -25.31 -7.91 -28.37
CA GLY A 24 -25.47 -6.62 -29.05
C GLY A 24 -26.05 -5.54 -28.14
N ASN A 25 -27.10 -5.88 -27.36
CA ASN A 25 -27.68 -4.99 -26.37
C ASN A 25 -26.70 -4.64 -25.24
N TRP A 26 -25.90 -5.60 -24.79
CA TRP A 26 -24.86 -5.39 -23.79
C TRP A 26 -23.79 -4.44 -24.29
N LEU A 27 -23.28 -4.64 -25.51
CA LEU A 27 -22.29 -3.76 -26.15
C LEU A 27 -22.83 -2.33 -26.30
N ALA A 28 -24.05 -2.17 -26.81
CA ALA A 28 -24.66 -0.85 -26.97
C ALA A 28 -24.82 -0.12 -25.64
N ARG A 29 -25.26 -0.83 -24.59
CA ARG A 29 -25.42 -0.26 -23.25
C ARG A 29 -24.07 0.11 -22.63
N LYS A 30 -23.08 -0.77 -22.76
CA LYS A 30 -21.71 -0.54 -22.30
C LYS A 30 -21.06 0.64 -23.01
N TRP A 31 -21.19 0.73 -24.33
CA TRP A 31 -20.69 1.84 -25.11
C TRP A 31 -21.25 3.18 -24.61
N ARG A 32 -22.58 3.28 -24.50
CA ARG A 32 -23.23 4.51 -23.98
C ARG A 32 -22.74 4.86 -22.58
N ASN A 33 -22.68 3.88 -21.67
CA ASN A 33 -22.22 4.12 -20.30
C ASN A 33 -20.75 4.61 -20.25
N THR A 34 -19.87 4.00 -21.03
CA THR A 34 -18.47 4.42 -21.11
C THR A 34 -18.33 5.81 -21.68
N GLN A 35 -19.14 6.18 -22.69
CA GLN A 35 -19.15 7.53 -23.24
C GLN A 35 -19.65 8.57 -22.24
N THR A 36 -20.73 8.29 -21.51
CA THR A 36 -21.21 9.18 -20.45
C THR A 36 -20.14 9.39 -19.38
N ARG A 37 -19.52 8.30 -18.90
CA ARG A 37 -18.43 8.38 -17.92
C ARG A 37 -17.19 9.09 -18.44
N ARG A 38 -16.93 8.99 -19.74
CA ARG A 38 -15.83 9.71 -20.38
C ARG A 38 -16.06 11.21 -20.32
N LEU A 39 -17.27 11.68 -20.65
CA LEU A 39 -17.64 13.09 -20.57
C LEU A 39 -17.59 13.63 -19.13
N GLU A 40 -18.06 12.84 -18.15
CA GLU A 40 -17.92 13.17 -16.73
C GLU A 40 -16.45 13.33 -16.32
N ALA A 41 -15.59 12.42 -16.78
CA ALA A 41 -14.16 12.46 -16.50
C ALA A 41 -13.49 13.69 -17.12
N ASP A 42 -13.80 13.99 -18.38
CA ASP A 42 -13.26 15.16 -19.08
C ASP A 42 -13.70 16.46 -18.37
N THR A 43 -14.95 16.52 -17.90
CA THR A 43 -15.46 17.64 -17.10
C THR A 43 -14.71 17.80 -15.79
N GLN A 44 -14.43 16.70 -15.06
CA GLN A 44 -13.64 16.71 -13.83
C GLN A 44 -12.19 17.19 -14.05
N VAL A 45 -11.57 16.79 -15.16
CA VAL A 45 -10.23 17.26 -15.53
C VAL A 45 -10.26 18.75 -15.83
N ILE A 46 -11.22 19.23 -16.61
CA ILE A 46 -11.36 20.65 -16.94
C ILE A 46 -11.64 21.48 -15.68
N SER A 47 -12.55 21.03 -14.81
CA SER A 47 -12.92 21.74 -13.59
C SER A 47 -11.76 21.84 -12.59
N SER A 48 -10.82 20.90 -12.61
CA SER A 48 -9.62 20.97 -11.77
C SER A 48 -8.69 22.14 -12.12
N ALA A 49 -8.83 22.71 -13.33
CA ALA A 49 -7.95 23.74 -13.88
C ALA A 49 -6.44 23.41 -13.80
N LYS A 50 -6.07 22.12 -13.67
CA LYS A 50 -4.68 21.66 -13.66
C LYS A 50 -4.31 21.06 -15.00
N GLN A 51 -3.03 21.15 -15.35
CA GLN A 51 -2.50 20.50 -16.55
C GLN A 51 -2.45 18.97 -16.37
N ASP A 52 -2.78 18.24 -17.43
CA ASP A 52 -2.77 16.77 -17.46
C ASP A 52 -1.42 16.18 -17.02
N ARG A 53 -0.32 16.76 -17.52
CA ARG A 53 1.04 16.36 -17.17
C ARG A 53 1.29 16.47 -15.67
N TYR A 54 0.90 17.58 -15.06
CA TYR A 54 1.07 17.82 -13.63
C TYR A 54 0.26 16.81 -12.80
N LEU A 55 -0.99 16.55 -13.17
CA LEU A 55 -1.82 15.54 -12.51
C LEU A 55 -1.21 14.14 -12.59
N ARG A 56 -0.60 13.77 -13.74
CA ARG A 56 0.11 12.49 -13.89
C ARG A 56 1.37 12.41 -13.04
N GLU A 57 2.12 13.50 -12.89
CA GLU A 57 3.30 13.57 -12.01
C GLU A 57 2.89 13.42 -10.54
N GLN A 58 1.83 14.11 -10.12
CA GLN A 58 1.25 13.99 -8.79
C GLN A 58 0.75 12.56 -8.51
N TRP A 59 0.09 11.93 -9.48
CA TRP A 59 -0.31 10.52 -9.39
C TRP A 59 0.88 9.57 -9.24
N LYS A 60 1.97 9.77 -9.98
CA LYS A 60 3.20 8.96 -9.83
C LYS A 60 3.85 9.16 -8.46
N SER A 61 3.86 10.39 -7.95
CA SER A 61 4.33 10.70 -6.60
C SER A 61 3.50 9.97 -5.54
N GLN A 62 2.16 10.02 -5.68
CA GLN A 62 1.23 9.30 -4.82
C GLN A 62 1.50 7.79 -4.84
N LEU A 63 1.61 7.18 -6.03
CA LEU A 63 1.92 5.75 -6.15
C LEU A 63 3.25 5.39 -5.50
N SER A 64 4.30 6.17 -5.74
CA SER A 64 5.63 5.91 -5.17
C SER A 64 5.61 5.98 -3.64
N SER A 65 4.83 6.91 -3.08
CA SER A 65 4.61 7.03 -1.64
C SER A 65 3.81 5.84 -1.08
N GLN A 66 2.67 5.52 -1.70
CA GLN A 66 1.71 4.53 -1.18
C GLN A 66 2.13 3.07 -1.41
N THR A 67 2.88 2.78 -2.48
CA THR A 67 3.34 1.42 -2.82
C THR A 67 4.71 1.09 -2.27
N ARG A 68 5.38 2.03 -1.60
CA ARG A 68 6.68 1.79 -0.97
C ARG A 68 6.57 0.58 -0.03
N PRO A 69 7.40 -0.47 -0.20
CA PRO A 69 7.40 -1.60 0.70
C PRO A 69 7.58 -1.12 2.13
N LEU A 70 6.78 -1.66 3.06
CA LEU A 70 6.96 -1.31 4.46
C LEU A 70 8.40 -1.61 4.88
N PRO A 71 9.06 -0.70 5.60
CA PRO A 71 10.37 -0.97 6.16
C PRO A 71 10.33 -2.28 6.93
N ARG A 72 11.18 -3.24 6.53
CA ARG A 72 11.21 -4.58 7.12
C ARG A 72 11.79 -4.45 8.53
N GLN A 73 10.92 -4.47 9.54
CA GLN A 73 11.37 -4.42 10.93
C GLN A 73 11.81 -5.82 11.37
N THR A 74 13.10 -6.05 11.55
CA THR A 74 13.59 -7.13 12.40
C THR A 74 13.23 -6.80 13.85
N LYS A 75 12.64 -7.73 14.59
CA LYS A 75 12.04 -7.56 15.94
C LYS A 75 12.84 -6.65 16.88
N ASN A 76 14.18 -6.65 16.79
CA ASN A 76 15.06 -5.95 17.70
C ASN A 76 16.04 -4.95 17.05
N ALA A 77 16.05 -4.70 15.73
CA ALA A 77 17.13 -3.87 15.15
C ALA A 77 17.07 -2.41 15.58
N GLY A 78 15.88 -1.79 15.59
CA GLY A 78 15.73 -0.41 16.06
C GLY A 78 16.05 -0.28 17.55
N ARG A 79 15.55 -1.20 18.37
CA ARG A 79 15.83 -1.24 19.82
C ARG A 79 17.31 -1.51 20.12
N SER A 80 17.94 -2.45 19.41
CA SER A 80 19.36 -2.79 19.56
C SER A 80 20.26 -1.66 19.08
N ALA A 81 19.92 -0.99 17.97
CA ALA A 81 20.67 0.16 17.49
C ALA A 81 20.57 1.34 18.47
N VAL A 82 19.39 1.54 19.08
CA VAL A 82 19.18 2.57 20.10
C VAL A 82 19.88 2.23 21.41
N GLU A 83 19.77 1.00 21.91
CA GLU A 83 20.46 0.54 23.13
C GLU A 83 21.99 0.58 22.96
N GLU A 84 22.48 0.28 21.76
CA GLU A 84 23.91 0.38 21.45
C GLU A 84 24.38 1.83 21.40
N ALA A 85 23.63 2.72 20.76
CA ALA A 85 23.98 4.12 20.69
C ALA A 85 23.86 4.82 22.08
N ILE A 86 22.94 4.40 22.95
CA ILE A 86 22.88 4.85 24.36
C ILE A 86 24.12 4.35 25.12
N ARG A 87 24.50 3.08 24.95
CA ARG A 87 25.71 2.51 25.56
C ARG A 87 26.96 3.25 25.13
N LEU A 88 27.17 3.44 23.82
CA LEU A 88 28.31 4.16 23.27
C LEU A 88 28.37 5.61 23.77
N ARG A 89 27.22 6.27 23.97
CA ARG A 89 27.16 7.63 24.50
C ARG A 89 27.60 7.69 25.98
N LYS A 90 27.13 6.77 26.82
CA LYS A 90 27.60 6.64 28.21
C LYS A 90 29.09 6.34 28.30
N VAL A 91 29.59 5.45 27.44
CA VAL A 91 31.03 5.12 27.39
C VAL A 91 31.85 6.33 26.92
N ARG A 92 31.36 7.10 25.95
CA ARG A 92 32.00 8.35 25.52
C ARG A 92 32.06 9.36 26.66
N ASP A 93 30.97 9.56 27.39
CA ASP A 93 30.89 10.57 28.46
C ASP A 93 31.82 10.19 29.62
N THR A 94 31.78 8.94 30.07
CA THR A 94 32.72 8.44 31.10
C THR A 94 34.19 8.51 30.67
N LEU A 95 34.51 8.22 29.42
CA LEU A 95 35.89 8.38 28.90
C LEU A 95 36.28 9.86 28.80
N ARG A 96 35.35 10.74 28.43
CA ARG A 96 35.58 12.19 28.36
C ARG A 96 35.86 12.77 29.74
N ASP A 97 35.03 12.43 30.73
CA ASP A 97 35.20 12.90 32.11
C ASP A 97 36.54 12.43 32.68
N ARG A 98 36.95 11.20 32.36
CA ARG A 98 38.22 10.63 32.80
C ARG A 98 39.44 11.24 32.08
N VAL A 99 39.31 11.60 30.81
CA VAL A 99 40.36 12.34 30.08
C VAL A 99 40.49 13.75 30.65
N SER A 100 39.36 14.44 30.89
CA SER A 100 39.35 15.78 31.49
C SER A 100 40.01 15.78 32.87
N ALA A 101 39.64 14.84 33.75
CA ALA A 101 40.23 14.75 35.09
C ALA A 101 41.75 14.50 35.07
N LEU A 102 42.26 13.77 34.07
CA LEU A 102 43.69 13.54 33.88
C LEU A 102 44.39 14.76 33.27
N GLU A 103 43.73 15.49 32.37
CA GLU A 103 44.20 16.76 31.83
C GLU A 103 44.26 17.87 32.90
N ASP A 104 43.35 17.83 33.87
CA ASP A 104 43.35 18.74 35.02
C ASP A 104 44.56 18.48 35.93
N VAL A 105 44.91 17.21 36.19
CA VAL A 105 46.12 16.83 36.96
C VAL A 105 47.40 17.27 36.26
N LEU A 106 47.45 17.19 34.93
CA LEU A 106 48.56 17.69 34.11
C LEU A 106 48.68 19.23 34.11
N SER A 107 47.57 19.93 34.34
CA SER A 107 47.51 21.39 34.33
C SER A 107 47.71 22.00 35.73
N ASP A 108 47.63 21.20 36.79
CA ASP A 108 47.87 21.63 38.17
C ASP A 108 49.37 21.74 38.46
N ILE A 109 49.80 22.95 38.81
CA ILE A 109 51.19 23.30 39.11
C ILE A 109 51.68 22.62 40.39
N ASN A 110 50.77 22.15 41.25
CA ASN A 110 51.09 21.46 42.51
C ASN A 110 51.17 19.94 42.38
N SER A 111 50.96 19.38 41.19
CA SER A 111 51.04 17.93 40.95
C SER A 111 52.47 17.41 41.11
N GLU A 112 52.63 16.26 41.77
CA GLU A 112 53.94 15.64 41.95
C GLU A 112 54.44 15.00 40.63
N ASP A 113 55.74 15.11 40.32
CA ASP A 113 56.35 14.67 39.05
C ASP A 113 56.02 13.21 38.67
N TYR A 114 55.91 12.30 39.65
CA TYR A 114 55.57 10.90 39.36
C TYR A 114 54.10 10.75 38.93
N GLN A 115 53.19 11.59 39.45
CA GLN A 115 51.79 11.59 39.04
C GLN A 115 51.67 12.11 37.61
N VAL A 116 52.41 13.16 37.27
CA VAL A 116 52.48 13.72 35.91
C VAL A 116 52.97 12.66 34.92
N ALA A 117 54.10 11.99 35.20
CA ALA A 117 54.65 10.94 34.33
C ALA A 117 53.69 9.73 34.16
N GLU A 118 52.99 9.33 35.22
CA GLU A 118 52.00 8.25 35.16
C GLU A 118 50.78 8.63 34.31
N VAL A 119 50.32 9.88 34.41
CA VAL A 119 49.22 10.42 33.62
C VAL A 119 49.62 10.51 32.14
N GLU A 120 50.81 11.03 31.83
CA GLU A 120 51.33 11.13 30.47
C GLU A 120 51.40 9.77 29.75
N GLY A 121 51.70 8.69 30.49
CA GLY A 121 51.69 7.33 29.94
C GLY A 121 50.30 6.80 29.62
N LYS A 122 49.26 7.15 30.40
CA LYS A 122 47.90 6.62 30.27
C LYS A 122 47.00 7.44 29.34
N LEU A 123 47.29 8.72 29.18
CA LEU A 123 46.48 9.68 28.41
C LEU A 123 46.33 9.32 26.92
N PRO A 124 47.39 8.90 26.19
CA PRO A 124 47.30 8.57 24.76
C PRO A 124 46.33 7.43 24.49
N ASP A 125 46.36 6.39 25.32
CA ASP A 125 45.48 5.23 25.21
C ASP A 125 44.01 5.59 25.45
N LEU A 126 43.74 6.44 26.43
CA LEU A 126 42.39 6.91 26.73
C LEU A 126 41.86 7.84 25.64
N ARG A 127 42.69 8.74 25.11
CA ARG A 127 42.36 9.58 23.94
C ARG A 127 42.10 8.71 22.70
N GLY A 128 42.89 7.68 22.47
CA GLY A 128 42.68 6.71 21.38
C GLY A 128 41.34 5.97 21.51
N LYS A 129 41.00 5.49 22.71
CA LYS A 129 39.70 4.85 23.00
C LYS A 129 38.54 5.82 22.82
N LEU A 130 38.67 7.06 23.29
CA LEU A 130 37.67 8.12 23.10
C LEU A 130 37.41 8.37 21.61
N ALA A 131 38.47 8.53 20.82
CA ALA A 131 38.37 8.76 19.37
C ALA A 131 37.69 7.58 18.65
N GLN A 132 38.00 6.34 19.03
CA GLN A 132 37.35 5.15 18.45
C GLN A 132 35.85 5.10 18.75
N VAL A 133 35.45 5.39 20.00
CA VAL A 133 34.02 5.42 20.39
C VAL A 133 33.29 6.56 19.69
N GLN A 134 33.92 7.74 19.58
CA GLN A 134 33.37 8.87 18.83
C GLN A 134 33.19 8.53 17.34
N ALA A 135 34.17 7.90 16.69
CA ALA A 135 34.09 7.50 15.29
C ALA A 135 33.03 6.41 15.05
N LYS A 136 32.81 5.50 16.01
CA LYS A 136 31.69 4.53 15.97
C LYS A 136 30.35 5.23 16.11
N LEU A 137 30.23 6.18 17.05
CA LEU A 137 29.02 6.96 17.27
C LEU A 137 28.66 7.79 16.02
N ILE A 138 29.64 8.47 15.41
CA ILE A 138 29.45 9.26 14.18
C ILE A 138 28.98 8.37 13.03
N ARG A 139 29.62 7.22 12.81
CA ARG A 139 29.19 6.26 11.77
C ARG A 139 27.76 5.77 11.99
N GLN A 140 27.43 5.44 13.24
CA GLN A 140 26.09 4.98 13.59
C GLN A 140 25.04 6.09 13.45
N GLU A 141 25.40 7.33 13.76
CA GLU A 141 24.56 8.51 13.56
C GLU A 141 24.41 8.86 12.06
N GLN A 142 25.45 8.71 11.24
CA GLN A 142 25.39 8.91 9.78
C GLN A 142 24.50 7.88 9.07
N LEU A 143 24.52 6.62 9.53
CA LEU A 143 23.63 5.56 9.04
C LEU A 143 22.14 5.86 9.32
N LEU A 144 21.84 6.69 10.31
CA LEU A 144 20.48 7.13 10.64
C LEU A 144 20.06 8.37 9.82
N GLY A 145 20.98 9.08 9.18
CA GLY A 145 20.74 10.34 8.46
C GLY A 145 20.44 11.54 9.37
N VAL A 146 20.43 12.76 8.81
CA VAL A 146 20.25 14.03 9.58
C VAL A 146 18.89 14.08 10.30
N VAL A 147 17.83 13.61 9.63
CA VAL A 147 16.47 13.51 10.20
C VAL A 147 16.39 12.41 11.27
N GLY A 148 17.06 11.27 11.04
CA GLY A 148 17.13 10.19 12.01
C GLY A 148 17.99 10.54 13.22
N GLN A 149 19.01 11.42 13.10
CA GLN A 149 19.80 11.95 14.21
C GLN A 149 18.98 12.85 15.14
N GLN A 150 18.17 13.76 14.60
CA GLN A 150 17.28 14.62 15.38
C GLN A 150 16.18 13.78 16.05
N GLN A 151 15.51 12.90 15.28
CA GLN A 151 14.55 11.95 15.84
C GLN A 151 15.17 11.06 16.90
N TYR A 152 16.39 10.55 16.71
CA TYR A 152 17.12 9.73 17.67
C TYR A 152 17.46 10.48 18.96
N ARG A 153 17.95 11.72 18.86
CA ARG A 153 18.22 12.56 20.04
C ARG A 153 16.93 12.84 20.81
N HIS A 154 15.81 13.08 20.15
CA HIS A 154 14.50 13.23 20.79
C HIS A 154 13.93 11.91 21.36
N LEU A 155 14.13 10.79 20.67
CA LEU A 155 13.72 9.43 21.10
C LEU A 155 14.49 8.96 22.35
N ALA A 156 15.79 9.25 22.42
CA ALA A 156 16.62 8.92 23.58
C ALA A 156 16.31 9.79 24.80
N THR A 157 15.67 10.96 24.59
CA THR A 157 15.41 11.94 25.65
C THR A 157 14.05 11.73 26.33
N SER A 158 13.08 11.02 25.71
CA SER A 158 11.75 10.80 26.30
C SER A 158 11.17 9.40 26.02
N PRO A 159 10.83 8.61 27.06
CA PRO A 159 10.11 7.32 26.93
C PRO A 159 8.80 7.42 26.14
N PHE A 160 8.11 8.56 26.20
CA PHE A 160 6.86 8.81 25.49
C PHE A 160 7.06 8.81 23.96
N MET A 161 8.16 9.39 23.47
CA MET A 161 8.47 9.47 22.04
C MET A 161 8.76 8.09 21.44
N ALA A 162 9.46 7.23 22.18
CA ALA A 162 9.72 5.86 21.76
C ALA A 162 8.42 5.04 21.66
N LEU A 163 7.50 5.19 22.62
CA LEU A 163 6.18 4.55 22.56
C LEU A 163 5.36 5.07 21.37
N ARG A 164 5.36 6.39 21.13
CA ARG A 164 4.65 7.02 20.01
C ARG A 164 5.08 6.49 18.65
N MET A 165 6.38 6.42 18.39
CA MET A 165 6.89 5.89 17.12
C MET A 165 6.57 4.40 16.94
N ASN A 166 6.68 3.61 18.00
CA ASN A 166 6.31 2.19 17.94
C ASN A 166 4.81 2.02 17.67
N ALA A 167 3.96 2.84 18.30
CA ALA A 167 2.52 2.83 18.07
C ALA A 167 2.19 3.23 16.63
N HIS A 168 2.80 4.28 16.09
CA HIS A 168 2.63 4.70 14.70
C HIS A 168 3.04 3.58 13.72
N ALA A 169 4.21 2.96 13.91
CA ALA A 169 4.68 1.86 13.07
C ALA A 169 3.79 0.60 13.15
N LEU A 170 3.16 0.34 14.29
CA LEU A 170 2.16 -0.73 14.42
C LEU A 170 0.86 -0.36 13.73
N LYS A 171 0.40 0.90 13.84
CA LYS A 171 -0.83 1.39 13.21
C LYS A 171 -0.73 1.34 11.68
N VAL A 172 0.39 1.79 11.10
CA VAL A 172 0.66 1.67 9.65
C VAL A 172 0.66 0.20 9.20
N ARG A 173 1.26 -0.71 9.96
CA ARG A 173 1.23 -2.14 9.66
C ARG A 173 -0.17 -2.73 9.75
N LEU A 174 -0.92 -2.33 10.77
CA LEU A 174 -2.28 -2.78 10.99
C LEU A 174 -3.19 -2.34 9.83
N ARG A 175 -3.12 -1.05 9.43
CA ARG A 175 -3.80 -0.52 8.23
C ARG A 175 -3.50 -1.37 7.00
N ASN A 176 -2.23 -1.62 6.71
CA ASN A 176 -1.85 -2.41 5.54
C ASN A 176 -2.41 -3.83 5.56
N ARG A 177 -2.36 -4.52 6.71
CA ARG A 177 -2.92 -5.87 6.83
C ARG A 177 -4.45 -5.89 6.72
N LEU A 178 -5.11 -4.90 7.30
CA LEU A 178 -6.56 -4.71 7.20
C LEU A 178 -6.99 -4.49 5.74
N THR A 179 -6.29 -3.59 5.03
CA THR A 179 -6.52 -3.32 3.61
C THR A 179 -6.25 -4.55 2.75
N SER A 180 -5.15 -5.28 2.97
CA SER A 180 -4.87 -6.53 2.25
C SER A 180 -5.95 -7.58 2.49
N ARG A 181 -6.39 -7.76 3.74
CA ARG A 181 -7.49 -8.67 4.09
C ARG A 181 -8.80 -8.27 3.38
N LYS A 182 -9.12 -6.97 3.34
CA LYS A 182 -10.30 -6.45 2.63
C LYS A 182 -10.25 -6.78 1.14
N PHE A 183 -9.12 -6.54 0.48
CA PHE A 183 -8.96 -6.89 -0.94
C PHE A 183 -9.03 -8.40 -1.20
N GLU A 184 -8.47 -9.22 -0.31
CA GLU A 184 -8.58 -10.68 -0.41
C GLU A 184 -10.04 -11.13 -0.29
N ARG A 185 -10.80 -10.56 0.65
CA ARG A 185 -12.24 -10.84 0.81
C ARG A 185 -13.05 -10.38 -0.40
N ASP A 186 -12.79 -9.18 -0.92
CA ASP A 186 -13.45 -8.66 -2.13
C ASP A 186 -13.17 -9.53 -3.36
N ARG A 187 -11.98 -10.13 -3.44
CA ARG A 187 -11.63 -11.08 -4.51
C ARG A 187 -12.48 -12.35 -4.40
N ILE A 188 -12.65 -12.89 -3.19
CA ILE A 188 -13.53 -14.04 -2.93
C ILE A 188 -14.97 -13.67 -3.31
N GLU A 189 -15.47 -12.52 -2.90
CA GLU A 189 -16.85 -12.10 -3.19
C GLU A 189 -17.08 -11.89 -4.69
N ARG A 190 -16.14 -11.29 -5.41
CA ARG A 190 -16.23 -11.16 -6.88
C ARG A 190 -16.20 -12.50 -7.60
N SER A 191 -15.42 -13.47 -7.09
CA SER A 191 -15.43 -14.84 -7.62
C SER A 191 -16.79 -15.53 -7.40
N PHE A 192 -17.44 -15.28 -6.26
CA PHE A 192 -18.77 -15.80 -5.95
C PHE A 192 -19.82 -15.35 -6.97
N ARG A 193 -19.78 -14.07 -7.36
CA ARG A 193 -20.73 -13.49 -8.33
C ARG A 193 -20.48 -13.94 -9.77
N ARG A 194 -19.30 -14.47 -10.10
CA ARG A 194 -18.91 -14.83 -11.49
C ARG A 194 -18.97 -16.32 -11.80
N GLN A 195 -18.99 -17.22 -10.82
CA GLN A 195 -18.82 -18.66 -11.05
C GLN A 195 -19.73 -19.50 -10.14
N GLN A 196 -20.76 -20.12 -10.72
CA GLN A 196 -21.77 -20.87 -9.96
C GLN A 196 -21.43 -22.34 -9.67
N TYR A 197 -20.45 -23.00 -10.32
CA TYR A 197 -20.39 -24.48 -10.22
C TYR A 197 -19.07 -25.20 -9.90
N ASN A 198 -17.85 -24.70 -10.18
CA ASN A 198 -16.66 -25.60 -10.16
C ASN A 198 -15.43 -25.22 -9.33
N ASP A 199 -15.51 -24.29 -8.37
CA ASP A 199 -14.30 -23.87 -7.63
C ASP A 199 -14.42 -23.85 -6.08
N ARG A 200 -15.30 -24.71 -5.54
CA ARG A 200 -15.58 -24.77 -4.09
C ARG A 200 -14.32 -25.01 -3.23
N LYS A 201 -13.36 -25.80 -3.74
CA LYS A 201 -12.12 -26.17 -3.02
C LYS A 201 -11.10 -25.01 -2.97
N VAL A 202 -10.88 -24.31 -4.07
CA VAL A 202 -10.01 -23.11 -4.11
C VAL A 202 -10.61 -22.01 -3.23
N ARG A 203 -11.94 -21.89 -3.22
CA ARG A 203 -12.67 -20.96 -2.35
C ARG A 203 -12.47 -21.26 -0.87
N THR A 204 -12.72 -22.49 -0.42
CA THR A 204 -12.48 -22.89 0.98
C THR A 204 -11.03 -22.67 1.38
N GLN A 205 -10.07 -23.00 0.50
CA GLN A 205 -8.65 -22.77 0.78
C GLN A 205 -8.31 -21.29 0.95
N THR A 206 -8.92 -20.42 0.13
CA THR A 206 -8.70 -18.97 0.19
C THR A 206 -9.40 -18.34 1.40
N GLU A 207 -10.63 -18.75 1.70
CA GLU A 207 -11.36 -18.35 2.92
C GLU A 207 -10.60 -18.76 4.18
N ASP A 208 -10.08 -19.99 4.23
CA ASP A 208 -9.27 -20.47 5.34
C ASP A 208 -7.94 -19.70 5.43
N ALA A 209 -7.31 -19.37 4.29
CA ALA A 209 -6.10 -18.56 4.28
C ALA A 209 -6.33 -17.15 4.83
N VAL A 210 -7.48 -16.53 4.53
CA VAL A 210 -7.89 -15.25 5.13
C VAL A 210 -8.09 -15.42 6.64
N LYS A 211 -8.92 -16.39 7.07
CA LYS A 211 -9.20 -16.66 8.50
C LYS A 211 -7.93 -16.94 9.31
N ARG A 212 -6.94 -17.65 8.75
CA ARG A 212 -5.65 -17.92 9.40
C ARG A 212 -4.85 -16.65 9.71
N ARG A 213 -5.09 -15.56 9.00
CA ARG A 213 -4.37 -14.28 9.19
C ARG A 213 -5.03 -13.40 10.25
N ASP A 214 -6.32 -13.59 10.52
CA ASP A 214 -7.12 -12.79 11.47
C ASP A 214 -6.49 -12.71 12.86
N PRO A 215 -6.02 -13.81 13.49
CA PRO A 215 -5.41 -13.73 14.82
C PRO A 215 -4.15 -12.87 14.84
N GLY A 216 -3.38 -12.87 13.75
CA GLY A 216 -2.20 -12.03 13.60
C GLY A 216 -2.54 -10.54 13.48
N ILE A 217 -3.66 -10.21 12.82
CA ILE A 217 -4.16 -8.83 12.73
C ILE A 217 -4.67 -8.36 14.09
N GLN A 218 -5.46 -9.19 14.79
CA GLN A 218 -5.91 -8.92 16.16
C GLN A 218 -4.75 -8.79 17.15
N ALA A 219 -3.68 -9.57 17.00
CA ALA A 219 -2.49 -9.45 17.83
C ALA A 219 -1.79 -8.10 17.64
N LEU A 220 -1.70 -7.59 16.39
CA LEU A 220 -1.15 -6.27 16.12
C LEU A 220 -2.01 -5.15 16.72
N ALA A 221 -3.35 -5.25 16.60
CA ALA A 221 -4.27 -4.31 17.23
C ALA A 221 -4.15 -4.31 18.76
N ARG A 222 -4.04 -5.50 19.39
CA ARG A 222 -3.77 -5.62 20.82
C ARG A 222 -2.45 -4.98 21.24
N GLN A 223 -1.37 -5.23 20.50
CA GLN A 223 -0.06 -4.62 20.77
C GLN A 223 -0.10 -3.09 20.65
N TYR A 224 -0.80 -2.57 19.64
CA TYR A 224 -1.03 -1.14 19.49
C TYR A 224 -1.79 -0.55 20.68
N ASN A 225 -2.91 -1.16 21.08
CA ASN A 225 -3.71 -0.69 22.22
C ASN A 225 -2.90 -0.67 23.53
N ILE A 226 -2.03 -1.67 23.76
CA ILE A 226 -1.11 -1.67 24.90
C ILE A 226 -0.19 -0.44 24.90
N LEU A 227 0.30 -0.01 23.74
CA LEU A 227 1.12 1.19 23.63
C LEU A 227 0.30 2.47 23.86
N CYS A 228 -0.95 2.53 23.38
CA CYS A 228 -1.88 3.63 23.67
C CYS A 228 -2.05 3.83 25.18
N HIS A 229 -2.35 2.76 25.92
CA HIS A 229 -2.52 2.84 27.37
C HIS A 229 -1.24 3.27 28.10
N LYS A 230 -0.07 2.78 27.68
CA LYS A 230 1.22 3.23 28.25
C LYS A 230 1.48 4.71 27.99
N MET A 231 1.09 5.22 26.82
CA MET A 231 1.21 6.65 26.50
C MET A 231 0.23 7.50 27.32
N GLU A 232 -1.00 7.03 27.50
CA GLU A 232 -2.02 7.63 28.35
C GLU A 232 -1.53 7.73 29.81
N GLU A 233 -0.93 6.68 30.35
CA GLU A 233 -0.33 6.69 31.68
C GLU A 233 0.79 7.73 31.80
N LEU A 234 1.67 7.86 30.81
CA LEU A 234 2.75 8.86 30.82
C LEU A 234 2.23 10.30 30.72
N VAL A 235 1.14 10.53 30.00
CA VAL A 235 0.43 11.82 29.95
C VAL A 235 -0.17 12.14 31.32
N ARG A 236 -0.87 11.18 31.94
CA ARG A 236 -1.44 11.32 33.29
C ARG A 236 -0.37 11.64 34.33
N LEU A 237 0.79 10.99 34.24
CA LEU A 237 1.94 11.20 35.13
C LEU A 237 2.75 12.48 34.83
N LYS A 238 2.33 13.30 33.85
CA LYS A 238 3.04 14.52 33.40
C LYS A 238 4.51 14.28 33.00
N ARG A 239 4.83 13.06 32.56
CA ARG A 239 6.16 12.68 32.03
C ARG A 239 6.21 12.73 30.50
N ALA A 240 5.10 13.11 29.87
CA ALA A 240 5.00 13.38 28.45
C ALA A 240 5.36 14.86 28.15
N PRO A 241 5.78 15.18 26.91
CA PRO A 241 6.00 16.56 26.48
C PRO A 241 4.76 17.44 26.67
N ARG A 242 4.97 18.76 26.74
CA ARG A 242 3.89 19.74 26.87
C ARG A 242 2.89 19.59 25.71
N ASN A 243 1.60 19.53 26.02
CA ASN A 243 0.49 19.31 25.08
C ASN A 243 0.50 17.94 24.35
N ALA A 244 1.18 16.94 24.88
CA ALA A 244 1.14 15.59 24.31
C ALA A 244 -0.26 14.96 24.45
N ILE A 245 -0.81 14.48 23.33
CA ILE A 245 -2.10 13.79 23.25
C ILE A 245 -1.84 12.29 23.09
N ALA A 246 -2.49 11.46 23.90
CA ALA A 246 -2.42 10.01 23.76
C ALA A 246 -3.29 9.53 22.57
N PRO A 247 -2.80 8.58 21.77
CA PRO A 247 -3.54 8.04 20.64
C PRO A 247 -4.69 7.15 21.10
N GLN A 248 -5.80 7.19 20.37
CA GLN A 248 -6.98 6.39 20.69
C GLN A 248 -6.75 4.90 20.40
N PRO A 249 -7.18 4.00 21.31
CA PRO A 249 -7.15 2.55 21.09
C PRO A 249 -8.18 2.13 20.04
N ILE A 250 -7.90 1.04 19.33
CA ILE A 250 -8.75 0.52 18.26
C ILE A 250 -9.70 -0.53 18.85
N PRO A 251 -11.02 -0.43 18.61
CA PRO A 251 -11.97 -1.44 19.05
C PRO A 251 -11.70 -2.77 18.34
N LEU A 252 -11.52 -3.85 19.11
CA LEU A 252 -11.19 -5.17 18.56
C LEU A 252 -12.41 -5.90 17.99
N LYS A 253 -13.62 -5.55 18.45
CA LYS A 253 -14.88 -6.20 18.02
C LYS A 253 -15.23 -5.87 16.57
N GLU A 254 -15.08 -4.61 16.19
CA GLU A 254 -15.42 -4.07 14.86
C GLU A 254 -14.17 -3.94 13.97
N LEU A 255 -13.05 -4.57 14.35
CA LEU A 255 -11.76 -4.42 13.67
C LEU A 255 -11.79 -4.76 12.16
N PHE A 256 -12.75 -5.58 11.74
CA PHE A 256 -12.88 -6.06 10.36
C PHE A 256 -14.03 -5.42 9.60
N ASP A 257 -14.88 -4.66 10.27
CA ASP A 257 -16.01 -3.92 9.71
C ASP A 257 -15.57 -2.49 9.37
N LEU A 258 -14.54 -2.41 8.51
CA LEU A 258 -13.84 -1.15 8.22
C LEU A 258 -14.72 -0.15 7.49
N ASP A 259 -15.00 0.97 8.15
CA ASP A 259 -15.61 2.18 7.58
C ASP A 259 -14.56 3.28 7.32
N VAL A 260 -14.95 4.31 6.55
CA VAL A 260 -14.10 5.44 6.15
C VAL A 260 -13.74 6.32 7.35
N ASP A 261 -14.63 6.42 8.33
CA ASP A 261 -14.48 7.30 9.50
C ASP A 261 -13.83 6.63 10.72
N ASP A 262 -13.41 5.37 10.58
CA ASP A 262 -12.84 4.62 11.68
C ASP A 262 -11.55 5.25 12.24
N VAL A 263 -11.39 5.16 13.57
CA VAL A 263 -10.21 5.62 14.34
C VAL A 263 -8.89 5.03 13.82
N ILE A 264 -8.94 3.91 13.12
CA ILE A 264 -7.77 3.33 12.46
C ILE A 264 -7.17 4.29 11.44
N TRP A 265 -7.93 5.15 10.77
CA TRP A 265 -7.46 6.04 9.70
C TRP A 265 -6.87 7.37 10.19
N GLN A 266 -7.14 7.74 11.44
CA GLN A 266 -6.67 8.99 12.02
C GLN A 266 -5.29 8.81 12.70
N ASP A 267 -4.35 9.76 12.58
CA ASP A 267 -3.03 9.70 13.25
C ASP A 267 -2.89 10.61 14.48
N VAL A 268 -4.03 10.94 15.09
CA VAL A 268 -4.10 11.77 16.31
C VAL A 268 -3.19 11.22 17.41
N GLY A 269 -2.26 12.04 17.90
CA GLY A 269 -1.29 11.68 18.94
C GLY A 269 -0.11 10.80 18.49
N LEU A 270 -0.05 10.42 17.21
CA LEU A 270 0.99 9.56 16.64
C LEU A 270 1.93 10.30 15.69
N ASP A 271 1.47 11.39 15.08
CA ASP A 271 2.29 12.18 14.18
C ASP A 271 3.44 12.85 14.93
N ALA A 272 4.67 12.43 14.58
CA ALA A 272 5.88 13.20 14.85
C ALA A 272 6.00 14.41 13.92
N SER A 273 5.22 14.41 12.85
CA SER A 273 5.13 15.35 11.76
C SER A 273 4.32 16.61 12.13
N GLY A 274 4.79 17.33 13.15
CA GLY A 274 4.71 18.80 13.05
C GLY A 274 5.54 19.33 11.85
N ASP A 275 6.36 18.48 11.22
CA ASP A 275 7.42 18.83 10.28
C ASP A 275 7.18 18.37 8.82
N ILE A 276 5.95 18.07 8.37
CA ILE A 276 5.70 18.08 6.92
C ILE A 276 5.41 19.53 6.55
N GLU A 277 6.48 20.31 6.42
CA GLU A 277 6.43 21.75 6.17
C GLU A 277 5.72 22.10 4.83
N ASN A 278 5.51 21.11 3.96
CA ASN A 278 4.60 21.17 2.82
C ASN A 278 4.11 19.76 2.40
N PRO A 279 2.90 19.34 2.77
CA PRO A 279 2.35 18.07 2.31
C PRO A 279 2.15 18.07 0.78
N PRO A 280 2.34 16.92 0.09
CA PRO A 280 2.18 16.86 -1.35
C PRO A 280 0.78 17.31 -1.80
N ALA A 281 0.70 18.02 -2.93
CA ALA A 281 -0.56 18.56 -3.43
C ALA A 281 -1.63 17.49 -3.68
N TRP A 282 -1.25 16.27 -4.11
CA TRP A 282 -2.20 15.14 -4.24
C TRP A 282 -2.88 14.74 -2.92
N LEU A 283 -2.36 15.16 -1.77
CA LEU A 283 -2.93 14.87 -0.44
C LEU A 283 -3.76 16.03 0.11
N THR A 284 -3.46 17.28 -0.26
CA THR A 284 -4.09 18.48 0.32
C THR A 284 -4.96 19.29 -0.63
N ASP A 285 -4.62 19.35 -1.91
CA ASP A 285 -5.35 20.12 -2.91
C ASP A 285 -6.50 19.26 -3.48
N GLU A 286 -7.74 19.66 -3.20
CA GLU A 286 -8.95 18.97 -3.68
C GLU A 286 -9.09 19.01 -5.21
N ASP A 287 -8.64 20.09 -5.85
CA ASP A 287 -8.65 20.18 -7.31
C ASP A 287 -7.66 19.18 -7.92
N VAL A 288 -6.49 19.02 -7.29
CA VAL A 288 -5.52 17.99 -7.71
C VAL A 288 -6.09 16.59 -7.52
N LYS A 289 -6.76 16.31 -6.39
CA LYS A 289 -7.41 15.00 -6.16
C LYS A 289 -8.50 14.71 -7.18
N SER A 290 -9.38 15.67 -7.42
CA SER A 290 -10.45 15.58 -8.41
C SER A 290 -9.90 15.41 -9.82
N GLY A 291 -8.86 16.19 -10.18
CA GLY A 291 -8.15 16.09 -11.44
C GLY A 291 -7.48 14.72 -11.65
N ILE A 292 -6.80 14.17 -10.63
CA ILE A 292 -6.21 12.82 -10.67
C ILE A 292 -7.30 11.78 -10.93
N LYS A 293 -8.43 11.85 -10.20
CA LYS A 293 -9.56 10.95 -10.41
C LYS A 293 -10.11 11.05 -11.83
N GLY A 294 -10.24 12.27 -12.34
CA GLY A 294 -10.68 12.56 -13.71
C GLY A 294 -9.77 11.91 -14.75
N ILE A 295 -8.45 12.14 -14.70
CA ILE A 295 -7.52 11.56 -15.69
C ILE A 295 -7.51 10.03 -15.64
N LEU A 296 -7.61 9.42 -14.45
CA LEU A 296 -7.63 7.97 -14.29
C LEU A 296 -8.94 7.37 -14.81
N LEU A 297 -10.07 8.02 -14.56
CA LEU A 297 -11.36 7.59 -15.10
C LEU A 297 -11.37 7.70 -16.62
N ARG A 298 -10.83 8.79 -17.18
CA ARG A 298 -10.81 8.97 -18.63
C ARG A 298 -9.89 7.95 -19.32
N ASP A 299 -8.70 7.68 -18.76
CA ASP A 299 -7.78 6.64 -19.26
C ASP A 299 -8.46 5.26 -19.25
N ARG A 300 -9.22 4.95 -18.20
CA ARG A 300 -9.99 3.70 -18.09
C ARG A 300 -11.14 3.63 -19.09
N CYS A 301 -11.81 4.75 -19.37
CA CYS A 301 -12.84 4.82 -20.41
C CYS A 301 -12.24 4.58 -21.79
N ASP A 302 -11.06 5.14 -22.08
CA ASP A 302 -10.37 4.92 -23.36
C ASP A 302 -9.97 3.46 -23.55
N GLU A 303 -9.54 2.80 -22.47
CA GLU A 303 -9.26 1.37 -22.47
C GLU A 303 -10.52 0.53 -22.74
N GLU A 304 -11.63 0.82 -22.06
CA GLU A 304 -12.89 0.12 -22.27
C GLU A 304 -13.44 0.36 -23.68
N LEU A 305 -13.36 1.58 -24.22
CA LEU A 305 -13.75 1.87 -25.60
C LEU A 305 -12.91 1.07 -26.60
N ARG A 306 -11.60 0.96 -26.38
CA ARG A 306 -10.72 0.11 -27.20
C ARG A 306 -11.16 -1.35 -27.14
N ARG A 307 -11.48 -1.89 -25.96
CA ARG A 307 -11.99 -3.27 -25.81
C ARG A 307 -13.31 -3.47 -26.52
N LEU A 308 -14.28 -2.58 -26.31
CA LEU A 308 -15.59 -2.66 -26.95
C LEU A 308 -15.48 -2.63 -28.47
N LYS A 309 -14.55 -1.83 -29.04
CA LYS A 309 -14.27 -1.85 -30.48
C LYS A 309 -13.77 -3.22 -30.95
N HIS A 310 -12.87 -3.86 -30.21
CA HIS A 310 -12.39 -5.20 -30.54
C HIS A 310 -13.53 -6.22 -30.50
N GLU A 311 -14.38 -6.18 -29.48
CA GLU A 311 -15.54 -7.08 -29.38
C GLU A 311 -16.53 -6.88 -30.54
N CYS A 312 -16.80 -5.62 -30.93
CA CYS A 312 -17.64 -5.33 -32.09
C CYS A 312 -17.03 -5.88 -33.40
N ILE A 313 -15.73 -5.72 -33.59
CA ILE A 313 -15.02 -6.23 -34.78
C ILE A 313 -15.03 -7.77 -34.78
N ALA A 314 -14.82 -8.41 -33.64
CA ALA A 314 -14.88 -9.86 -33.51
C ALA A 314 -16.26 -10.41 -33.89
N LEU A 315 -17.34 -9.78 -33.40
CA LEU A 315 -18.71 -10.15 -33.78
C LEU A 315 -18.97 -9.96 -35.29
N TYR A 316 -18.44 -8.89 -35.87
CA TYR A 316 -18.56 -8.65 -37.31
C TYR A 316 -17.84 -9.73 -38.12
N HIS A 317 -16.60 -10.09 -37.75
CA HIS A 317 -15.87 -11.16 -38.41
C HIS A 317 -16.58 -12.50 -38.29
N TRP A 318 -17.01 -12.87 -37.09
CA TRP A 318 -17.77 -14.10 -36.89
C TRP A 318 -19.01 -14.14 -37.78
N LEU A 319 -19.82 -13.09 -37.80
CA LEU A 319 -21.02 -13.03 -38.65
C LEU A 319 -20.67 -13.12 -40.15
N SER A 320 -19.59 -12.48 -40.57
CA SER A 320 -19.12 -12.52 -41.96
C SER A 320 -18.68 -13.93 -42.36
N GLU A 321 -17.97 -14.64 -41.48
CA GLU A 321 -17.53 -16.03 -41.71
C GLU A 321 -18.74 -16.96 -41.83
N GLU A 322 -19.69 -16.86 -40.90
CA GLU A 322 -20.94 -17.65 -40.95
C GLU A 322 -21.72 -17.38 -42.25
N TRP A 323 -21.81 -16.11 -42.67
CA TRP A 323 -22.46 -15.74 -43.93
C TRP A 323 -21.76 -16.32 -45.15
N GLN A 324 -20.43 -16.31 -45.18
CA GLN A 324 -19.65 -16.92 -46.26
C GLN A 324 -19.88 -18.42 -46.35
N VAL A 325 -19.91 -19.12 -45.21
CA VAL A 325 -20.21 -20.56 -45.16
C VAL A 325 -21.60 -20.85 -45.72
N VAL A 326 -22.62 -20.07 -45.32
CA VAL A 326 -23.99 -20.23 -45.83
C VAL A 326 -24.04 -20.04 -47.34
N ASN A 327 -23.39 -19.01 -47.89
CA ASN A 327 -23.36 -18.79 -49.34
C ASN A 327 -22.66 -19.93 -50.08
N ALA A 328 -21.52 -20.41 -49.58
CA ALA A 328 -20.81 -21.54 -50.17
C ALA A 328 -21.67 -22.81 -50.19
N CYS A 329 -22.44 -23.07 -49.13
CA CYS A 329 -23.39 -24.18 -49.08
C CYS A 329 -24.53 -24.01 -50.11
N ILE A 330 -25.07 -22.80 -50.27
CA ILE A 330 -26.11 -22.51 -51.27
C ILE A 330 -25.58 -22.73 -52.69
N GLU A 331 -24.38 -22.24 -52.99
CA GLU A 331 -23.73 -22.43 -54.29
C GLU A 331 -23.49 -23.92 -54.58
N ALA A 332 -22.97 -24.67 -53.60
CA ALA A 332 -22.77 -26.12 -53.73
C ALA A 332 -24.09 -26.87 -53.99
N ALA A 333 -25.16 -26.54 -53.26
CA ALA A 333 -26.47 -27.15 -53.46
C ALA A 333 -27.06 -26.83 -54.85
N THR A 334 -26.87 -25.59 -55.32
CA THR A 334 -27.35 -25.16 -56.64
C THR A 334 -26.58 -25.87 -57.77
N ASN A 335 -25.27 -26.07 -57.60
CA ASN A 335 -24.45 -26.79 -58.56
C ASN A 335 -24.76 -28.30 -58.59
N LEU A 336 -25.09 -28.91 -57.45
CA LEU A 336 -25.57 -30.30 -57.37
C LEU A 336 -26.91 -30.49 -58.09
N GLY A 337 -27.86 -29.56 -57.90
CA GLY A 337 -29.15 -29.57 -58.60
C GLY A 337 -29.02 -29.43 -60.12
N ARG A 338 -28.07 -28.60 -60.58
CA ARG A 338 -27.76 -28.48 -62.01
C ARG A 338 -27.11 -29.74 -62.60
N CYS A 339 -26.31 -30.48 -61.83
CA CYS A 339 -25.75 -31.77 -62.28
C CYS A 339 -26.80 -32.87 -62.37
N SER A 340 -27.82 -32.90 -61.48
CA SER A 340 -28.91 -33.88 -61.59
C SER A 340 -29.81 -33.65 -62.82
N ASP A 341 -29.96 -32.40 -63.26
CA ASP A 341 -30.75 -32.06 -64.45
C ASP A 341 -30.03 -32.40 -65.77
N ILE A 342 -28.70 -32.48 -65.78
CA ILE A 342 -27.89 -32.83 -66.97
C ILE A 342 -27.82 -34.35 -67.19
N VAL A 343 -28.06 -35.18 -66.16
CA VAL A 343 -28.09 -36.65 -66.27
C VAL A 343 -29.48 -37.18 -66.67
N SER A 344 -30.46 -36.28 -66.88
CA SER A 344 -31.86 -36.62 -67.17
C SER A 344 -32.28 -36.40 -68.63
N VAL A 345 -31.33 -36.36 -69.57
CA VAL A 345 -31.57 -36.36 -71.03
C VAL A 345 -30.88 -37.57 -71.62
#